data_AF-A0A497RE78-F1
#
_entry.id   AF-A0A497RE78-F1
#
_cell.length_a   1.000
_cell.length_b   1.000
_cell.length_c   1.000
_cell.angle_alpha   90.00
_cell.angle_beta   90.00
_cell.angle_gamma   90.00
#
_symmetry.space_group_name_H-M   'P 1'
#
loop_
_entity.id
_entity.type
_entity.pdbx_description
1 polymer ?
#
loop_
_entity_poly.entity_id
_entity_poly.type
_entity_poly.pdbx_seq_one_letter_code
_entity_poly.pdbx_strand_id
1 'polypeptide(L)' 'MKGVKWTDYQIEYLKKHYGKQKTTTIAKYLRKTRWQVEYRARKLGLMKTNRSRRLPVHLIPIIEEGKKRGLIKND' A
#
# COMPACT_ATOMS: atom_id res chain seq x y z
N MET A 1 0.27 -27.06 4.95
CA MET A 1 0.38 -25.88 5.85
C MET A 1 -1.01 -25.33 6.12
N LYS A 2 -1.41 -25.17 7.39
CA LYS A 2 -2.67 -24.49 7.76
C LYS A 2 -2.60 -23.04 7.26
N GLY A 3 -3.61 -22.61 6.51
CA GLY A 3 -3.68 -21.25 5.97
C GLY A 3 -3.68 -20.21 7.09
N VAL A 4 -2.88 -19.16 6.94
CA VAL A 4 -2.83 -18.04 7.88
C VAL A 4 -4.18 -17.32 7.85
N LYS A 5 -4.91 -17.33 8.97
CA LYS A 5 -6.16 -16.56 9.09
C LYS A 5 -5.86 -15.06 9.08
N TRP A 6 -6.62 -14.33 8.27
CA TRP A 6 -6.66 -12.87 8.20
C TRP A 6 -8.01 -12.42 8.73
N THR A 7 -8.02 -11.46 9.65
CA THR A 7 -9.25 -10.81 10.09
C THR A 7 -9.56 -9.60 9.20
N ASP A 8 -10.80 -9.13 9.21
CA ASP A 8 -11.21 -7.95 8.45
C ASP A 8 -10.41 -6.72 8.85
N TYR A 9 -10.18 -6.54 10.15
CA TYR A 9 -9.30 -5.50 10.67
C TYR A 9 -7.88 -5.55 10.05
N GLN A 10 -7.28 -6.74 9.94
CA GLN A 10 -5.94 -6.87 9.36
C GLN A 10 -5.94 -6.58 7.86
N ILE A 11 -7.03 -6.92 7.16
CA ILE A 11 -7.21 -6.62 5.73
C ILE A 11 -7.34 -5.11 5.53
N GLU A 12 -8.17 -4.44 6.33
CA GLU A 12 -8.38 -2.99 6.22
C GLU A 12 -7.12 -2.20 6.60
N TYR A 13 -6.40 -2.63 7.65
CA TYR A 13 -5.10 -2.06 7.98
C TYR A 13 -4.11 -2.23 6.81
N LEU A 14 -4.05 -3.42 6.22
CA LEU A 14 -3.16 -3.67 5.08
C LEU A 14 -3.50 -2.76 3.89
N LYS A 15 -4.77 -2.64 3.49
CA LYS A 15 -5.22 -1.74 2.41
C LYS A 15 -4.83 -0.28 2.69
N LYS A 16 -5.03 0.16 3.94
CA LYS A 16 -4.76 1.55 4.34
C LYS A 16 -3.28 1.90 4.30
N HIS A 17 -2.40 0.98 4.69
CA HIS A 17 -0.98 1.25 4.96
C HIS A 17 0.01 0.69 3.92
N TYR A 18 -0.38 -0.29 3.10
CA TYR A 18 0.51 -0.85 2.08
C TYR A 18 0.88 0.20 1.03
N GLY A 19 2.17 0.33 0.72
CA GLY A 19 2.69 1.37 -0.17
C GLY A 19 2.89 2.74 0.49
N LYS A 20 2.43 2.94 1.73
CA LYS A 20 2.71 4.12 2.59
C LYS A 20 3.80 3.84 3.62
N GLN A 21 3.81 2.62 4.17
CA GLN A 21 4.74 2.21 5.21
C GLN A 21 5.66 1.06 4.75
N LYS A 22 6.79 0.90 5.44
CA LYS A 22 7.66 -0.26 5.25
C LYS A 22 6.89 -1.54 5.55
N THR A 23 7.00 -2.53 4.67
CA THR A 23 6.28 -3.80 4.83
C THR A 23 6.64 -4.54 6.12
N THR A 24 7.88 -4.38 6.60
CA THR A 24 8.33 -4.92 7.90
C THR A 24 7.61 -4.29 9.09
N THR A 25 7.31 -2.99 9.04
CA THR A 25 6.52 -2.30 10.07
C THR A 25 5.09 -2.82 10.10
N ILE A 26 4.46 -2.96 8.93
CA ILE A 26 3.11 -3.53 8.80
C ILE A 26 3.10 -4.97 9.33
N ALA A 27 4.11 -5.77 8.98
CA ALA A 27 4.24 -7.15 9.44
C ALA A 27 4.35 -7.24 10.97
N LYS A 28 5.20 -6.40 11.59
CA LYS A 28 5.32 -6.31 13.05
C LYS A 28 3.99 -5.94 13.70
N TYR A 29 3.28 -4.94 13.16
CA TYR A 29 2.00 -4.50 13.70
C TYR A 29 0.92 -5.59 13.64
N LEU A 30 0.82 -6.30 12.52
CA LEU A 30 -0.19 -7.34 12.31
C LEU A 30 0.20 -8.70 12.90
N ARG A 31 1.36 -8.80 13.56
CA ARG A 31 1.96 -10.07 14.02
C ARG A 31 2.03 -11.12 12.90
N LYS A 32 2.47 -10.68 11.71
CA LYS A 32 2.66 -11.51 10.52
C LYS A 32 4.13 -11.48 10.09
N THR A 33 4.53 -12.41 9.24
CA THR A 33 5.82 -12.31 8.54
C THR A 33 5.72 -11.33 7.38
N ARG A 34 6.85 -10.75 6.97
CA ARG A 34 6.93 -9.90 5.77
C ARG A 34 6.34 -10.63 4.55
N TRP A 35 6.68 -11.91 4.37
CA TRP A 35 6.20 -12.72 3.25
C TRP A 35 4.68 -12.89 3.26
N GLN A 36 4.06 -13.15 4.42
CA GLN A 36 2.60 -13.25 4.54
C GLN A 36 1.91 -11.95 4.14
N VAL A 37 2.48 -10.80 4.52
CA VAL A 37 1.96 -9.48 4.15
C VAL A 37 2.08 -9.24 2.64
N GLU A 38 3.24 -9.51 2.04
CA GLU A 38 3.45 -9.34 0.60
C GLU A 38 2.55 -10.28 -0.22
N TYR A 39 2.43 -11.54 0.21
CA TYR A 39 1.54 -12.49 -0.43
C TYR A 39 0.07 -12.06 -0.35
N ARG A 40 -0.40 -11.61 0.83
CA ARG A 40 -1.77 -11.13 1.00
C ARG A 40 -2.03 -9.86 0.19
N ALA A 41 -1.10 -8.91 0.20
CA ALA A 41 -1.20 -7.69 -0.59
C ALA A 41 -1.33 -8.01 -2.09
N ARG A 42 -0.53 -8.96 -2.60
CA ARG A 42 -0.65 -9.47 -3.97
C ARG A 42 -2.02 -10.07 -4.25
N LYS A 43 -2.56 -10.89 -3.35
CA LYS A 43 -3.90 -11.48 -3.49
C LYS A 43 -5.03 -10.44 -3.43
N LEU A 44 -4.80 -9.30 -2.77
CA LEU A 44 -5.72 -8.17 -2.71
C LEU A 44 -5.51 -7.14 -3.84
N GLY A 45 -4.54 -7.36 -4.75
CA GLY A 45 -4.22 -6.42 -5.83
C GLY A 45 -3.56 -5.11 -5.38
N LEU A 46 -3.02 -5.05 -4.15
CA LEU A 46 -2.38 -3.84 -3.63
C LEU A 46 -0.99 -3.63 -4.24
N MET A 47 -0.66 -2.38 -4.57
CA MET A 47 0.62 -1.99 -5.16
C MET A 47 1.36 -0.97 -4.28
N LYS A 48 2.70 -1.01 -4.33
CA LYS A 48 3.55 0.01 -3.67
C LYS A 48 3.76 1.23 -4.56
N THR A 49 3.81 1.00 -5.87
CA THR A 49 3.98 2.03 -6.90
C THR A 49 2.90 1.89 -7.96
N ASN A 50 2.45 3.02 -8.50
CA ASN A 50 1.66 3.04 -9.71
C ASN A 50 2.61 2.77 -10.88
N ARG A 51 2.37 1.67 -11.60
CA ARG A 51 3.25 1.21 -12.67
C ARG A 51 3.28 2.18 -13.86
N SER A 52 2.15 2.80 -14.19
CA SER A 52 2.05 3.72 -15.33
C SER A 52 2.90 4.98 -15.13
N ARG A 53 3.00 5.45 -13.88
CA ARG A 53 3.76 6.68 -13.56
C ARG A 53 5.08 6.43 -12.83
N ARG A 54 5.39 5.18 -12.47
CA ARG A 54 6.52 4.79 -11.60
C ARG A 54 6.58 5.55 -10.25
N LEU A 55 5.44 6.04 -9.76
CA LEU A 55 5.35 6.83 -8.53
C LEU A 55 4.87 5.97 -7.35
N PRO A 56 5.32 6.24 -6.11
CA PRO A 56 4.70 5.69 -4.90
C PRO A 56 3.20 6.01 -4.85
N VAL A 57 2.36 5.01 -4.57
CA VAL A 57 0.90 5.18 -4.62
C VAL A 57 0.38 6.25 -3.66
N HIS A 58 1.10 6.52 -2.58
CA HIS A 58 0.73 7.50 -1.57
C HIS A 58 1.01 8.95 -1.98
N LEU A 59 1.85 9.18 -3.00
CA LEU A 59 2.13 10.51 -3.51
C LEU A 59 1.12 10.94 -4.59
N ILE A 60 0.37 9.99 -5.17
CA ILE A 60 -0.61 10.30 -6.23
C ILE A 60 -1.62 11.37 -5.76
N PRO A 61 -2.27 11.26 -4.58
CA PRO A 61 -3.24 12.26 -4.16
C PRO A 61 -2.63 13.66 -3.97
N ILE A 62 -1.38 13.72 -3.47
CA ILE A 62 -0.67 14.98 -3.24
C ILE A 62 -0.34 15.66 -4.58
N ILE A 63 0.12 14.88 -5.56
CA ILE A 63 0.46 15.38 -6.90
C ILE A 63 -0.79 15.85 -7.63
N GLU A 64 -1.88 15.08 -7.60
CA GLU A 64 -3.15 15.49 -8.23
C GLU A 64 -3.70 16.78 -7.60
N GLU A 65 -3.63 16.92 -6.27
CA GLU A 65 -4.03 18.16 -5.60
C GLU A 65 -3.11 19.35 -5.97
N GLY A 66 -1.80 19.12 -6.06
CA GLY A 66 -0.85 20.14 -6.51
C GLY A 66 -1.13 20.63 -7.93
N LYS A 67 -1.48 19.70 -8.85
CA LYS A 67 -1.92 20.02 -10.22
C LYS A 67 -3.21 20.83 -10.23
N LYS A 68 -4.21 20.41 -9.44
CA LYS A 68 -5.48 21.13 -9.29
C LYS A 68 -5.29 22.58 -8.82
N ARG A 69 -4.31 22.81 -7.94
CA ARG A 69 -3.97 24.15 -7.42
C ARG A 69 -3.02 24.96 -8.31
N GLY A 70 -2.57 24.41 -9.44
CA GLY A 70 -1.58 25.07 -10.30
C GLY A 70 -0.17 25.16 -9.70
N LEU A 71 0.12 24.41 -8.63
CA LEU A 71 1.44 24.36 -7.98
C LEU A 71 2.42 23.45 -8.74
N ILE A 72 1.90 22.50 -9.52
CA ILE A 72 2.65 21.56 -10.33
C ILE A 72 2.13 21.69 -11.76
N LYS A 73 3.03 21.85 -12.74
CA LYS A 73 2.65 21.90 -14.15
C LYS A 73 2.07 20.54 -14.57
N ASN A 74 1.08 20.57 -15.45
CA ASN A 74 0.72 19.37 -16.19
C ASN A 74 1.77 19.19 -17.29
N ASP A 75 2.44 18.03 -17.26
CA ASP A 75 3.31 17.58 -18.35
C ASP A 75 2.52 17.44 -19.66
#